data_AF-A0A527VNF3-F1
#
_entry.id   AF-A0A527VNF3-F1
#
_cell.length_a   1.000
_cell.length_b   1.000
_cell.length_c   1.000
_cell.angle_alpha   90.00
_cell.angle_beta   90.00
_cell.angle_gamma   90.00
#
_symmetry.space_group_name_H-M   'P 1'
#
loop_
_entity.id
_entity.type
_entity.pdbx_description
1 polymer ?
#
loop_
_entity_poly.entity_id
_entity_poly.type
_entity_poly.pdbx_seq_one_letter_code
_entity_poly.pdbx_strand_id
1 'polypeptide(L)'
;DLPGRVHDISLTLHAGEVLCLVGTEGSGREAILRTIYGTRTPTKGTLKIKGETVSRLTARGAVERGVGYVPRERKIEGIVAGMNVYENMT
;
A
#
# COMPACT_ATOMS: atom_id res chain seq x y z
N ASP A 1 7.81 20.46 -7.06
CA ASP A 1 6.79 19.48 -6.61
C ASP A 1 5.40 19.82 -7.13
N LEU A 2 4.61 18.78 -7.44
CA LEU A 2 3.14 18.59 -7.69
C LEU A 2 2.99 17.37 -8.65
N PRO A 3 2.16 16.32 -8.43
CA PRO A 3 0.87 16.33 -7.72
C PRO A 3 0.64 15.23 -6.64
N GLY A 4 -0.12 15.55 -5.59
CA GLY A 4 -0.68 14.61 -4.58
C GLY A 4 0.29 14.11 -3.49
N ARG A 5 1.31 14.91 -3.20
CA ARG A 5 2.64 14.47 -2.75
C ARG A 5 2.75 14.42 -1.23
N VAL A 6 3.14 13.27 -0.72
CA VAL A 6 3.21 12.95 0.71
C VAL A 6 4.39 13.69 1.37
N HIS A 7 4.17 14.36 2.51
CA HIS A 7 5.25 14.98 3.29
C HIS A 7 5.01 14.82 4.81
N ASP A 8 6.05 14.42 5.53
CA ASP A 8 6.20 14.25 6.99
C ASP A 8 5.01 13.66 7.78
N ILE A 9 4.53 12.49 7.34
CA ILE A 9 3.48 11.73 8.03
C ILE A 9 4.13 10.59 8.79
N SER A 10 3.73 10.42 10.05
CA SER A 10 4.06 9.23 10.85
C SER A 10 2.78 8.53 11.26
N LEU A 11 2.73 7.24 10.99
CA LEU A 11 1.64 6.35 11.42
C LEU A 11 2.25 5.05 11.91
N THR A 12 1.64 4.47 12.95
CA THR A 12 1.96 3.15 13.46
C THR A 12 0.66 2.35 13.47
N LEU A 13 0.74 1.11 13.01
CA LEU A 13 -0.37 0.16 13.06
C LEU A 13 0.10 -1.04 13.87
N HIS A 14 -0.64 -1.36 14.93
CA HIS A 14 -0.37 -2.49 15.82
C HIS A 14 -1.13 -3.75 15.38
N ALA A 15 -0.68 -4.92 15.88
CA ALA A 15 -1.38 -6.18 15.63
C ALA A 15 -2.80 -6.14 16.24
N GLY A 16 -3.81 -6.51 15.46
CA GLY A 16 -5.22 -6.48 15.88
C GLY A 16 -5.89 -5.10 15.81
N GLU A 17 -5.16 -4.07 15.39
CA GLU A 17 -5.71 -2.71 15.23
C GLU A 17 -6.32 -2.51 13.84
N VAL A 18 -7.34 -1.66 13.75
CA VAL A 18 -7.86 -1.13 12.49
C VAL A 18 -7.61 0.38 12.44
N LEU A 19 -6.61 0.80 11.68
CA LEU A 19 -6.29 2.21 11.45
C LEU A 19 -6.98 2.73 10.18
N CYS A 20 -7.72 3.83 10.29
CA CYS A 20 -8.38 4.47 9.16
C CYS A 20 -7.61 5.72 8.69
N LEU A 21 -7.34 5.81 7.38
CA LEU A 21 -6.77 7.00 6.75
C LEU A 21 -7.81 7.67 5.84
N VAL A 22 -8.31 8.83 6.27
CA VAL A 22 -9.36 9.59 5.58
C VAL A 22 -8.82 10.87 4.95
N GLY A 23 -9.52 11.40 3.95
CA GLY A 23 -9.12 12.58 3.19
C GLY A 23 -9.97 12.79 1.96
N THR A 24 -9.78 13.91 1.27
CA THR A 24 -10.45 14.21 -0.01
C THR A 24 -9.72 13.55 -1.19
N GLU A 25 -10.28 13.66 -2.39
CA GLU A 25 -9.55 13.29 -3.60
C GLU A 25 -8.27 14.13 -3.72
N GLY A 26 -7.18 13.50 -4.19
CA GLY A 26 -5.87 14.14 -4.27
C GLY A 26 -5.10 14.28 -2.93
N SER A 27 -5.67 13.86 -1.80
CA SER A 27 -5.05 14.03 -0.47
C SER A 27 -3.82 13.14 -0.20
N GLY A 28 -3.36 12.35 -1.17
CA GLY A 28 -2.18 11.49 -1.04
C GLY A 28 -2.41 10.14 -0.35
N ARG A 29 -3.64 9.79 0.07
CA ARG A 29 -3.97 8.49 0.70
C ARG A 29 -3.48 7.29 -0.10
N GLU A 30 -3.80 7.27 -1.38
CA GLU A 30 -3.40 6.19 -2.27
C GLU A 30 -1.88 6.16 -2.47
N ALA A 31 -1.24 7.32 -2.53
CA ALA A 31 0.22 7.40 -2.63
C ALA A 31 0.90 6.82 -1.38
N ILE A 32 0.36 7.04 -0.17
CA ILE A 32 0.84 6.44 1.07
C ILE A 32 0.69 4.92 1.02
N LEU A 33 -0.51 4.41 0.69
CA LEU A 33 -0.76 2.96 0.63
C LEU A 33 0.08 2.26 -0.43
N ARG A 34 0.21 2.85 -1.63
CA ARG A 34 1.08 2.32 -2.69
C ARG A 34 2.56 2.34 -2.29
N THR A 35 2.99 3.31 -1.47
CA THR A 35 4.35 3.34 -0.90
C THR A 35 4.54 2.24 0.16
N ILE A 36 3.58 2.03 1.06
CA ILE A 36 3.62 0.93 2.04
C ILE A 36 3.61 -0.43 1.35
N TYR A 37 2.94 -0.56 0.20
CA TYR A 37 2.93 -1.79 -0.60
C TYR A 37 4.14 -1.91 -1.55
N GLY A 38 5.04 -0.92 -1.61
CA GLY A 38 6.23 -0.98 -2.46
C GLY A 38 5.97 -0.83 -3.97
N THR A 39 4.80 -0.31 -4.37
CA THR A 39 4.49 0.05 -5.77
C THR A 39 4.81 1.52 -6.08
N ARG A 40 5.19 2.29 -5.06
CA ARG A 40 5.63 3.67 -5.18
C ARG A 40 6.84 3.95 -4.29
N THR A 41 7.97 4.32 -4.87
CA THR A 41 9.19 4.63 -4.11
C THR A 41 9.05 5.93 -3.32
N PRO A 42 9.29 5.93 -1.98
CA PRO A 42 9.31 7.16 -1.20
C PRO A 42 10.55 7.98 -1.55
N THR A 43 10.42 9.30 -1.54
CA THR A 43 11.58 10.20 -1.76
C THR A 43 12.49 10.24 -0.54
N LYS A 44 11.90 10.17 0.67
CA LYS A 44 12.55 10.14 1.99
C LYS A 44 11.62 9.46 3.00
N GLY A 45 12.15 9.11 4.17
CA GLY A 45 11.40 8.49 5.27
C GLY A 45 11.86 7.07 5.57
N THR A 46 11.25 6.44 6.57
CA THR A 46 11.55 5.07 6.98
C THR A 46 10.27 4.27 7.10
N LEU A 47 10.27 3.04 6.60
CA LEU A 47 9.20 2.07 6.79
C LEU A 47 9.72 0.92 7.65
N LYS A 48 8.96 0.56 8.69
CA LYS A 48 9.22 -0.63 9.49
C LYS A 48 8.03 -1.58 9.38
N ILE A 49 8.29 -2.85 9.10
CA ILE A 49 7.28 -3.90 9.08
C ILE A 49 7.67 -4.93 10.12
N LYS A 50 6.80 -5.19 11.10
CA LYS A 50 7.07 -6.11 12.22
C LYS A 50 8.41 -5.79 12.95
N GLY A 51 8.71 -4.51 13.10
CA GLY A 51 9.93 -4.02 13.78
C GLY A 51 11.17 -3.90 12.89
N GLU A 52 11.18 -4.51 11.71
CA GLU A 52 12.32 -4.49 10.80
C GLU A 52 12.28 -3.28 9.85
N THR A 53 13.38 -2.51 9.80
CA THR A 53 13.54 -1.42 8.83
C THR A 53 13.65 -1.96 7.41
N VAL A 54 12.85 -1.43 6.50
CA VAL A 54 12.88 -1.79 5.08
C VAL A 54 13.44 -0.63 4.27
N SER A 55 14.61 -0.81 3.68
CA SER A 55 15.31 0.23 2.91
C SER A 55 14.76 0.40 1.49
N ARG A 56 14.36 -0.71 0.84
CA ARG A 56 13.71 -0.72 -0.47
C ARG A 56 12.62 -1.78 -0.47
N LEU A 57 11.38 -1.34 -0.70
CA LEU A 57 10.24 -2.23 -0.75
C LEU A 57 9.69 -2.33 -2.17
N THR A 58 9.43 -3.56 -2.60
CA THR A 58 8.71 -3.89 -3.83
C THR A 58 7.39 -4.57 -3.45
N ALA A 59 6.43 -4.64 -4.38
CA ALA A 59 5.18 -5.38 -4.17
C ALA A 59 5.43 -6.83 -3.70
N ARG A 60 6.35 -7.53 -4.37
CA ARG A 60 6.77 -8.88 -3.97
C ARG A 60 7.33 -8.93 -2.54
N GLY A 61 8.23 -8.01 -2.20
CA GLY A 61 8.80 -7.94 -0.85
C GLY A 61 7.77 -7.59 0.23
N ALA A 62 6.71 -6.86 -0.12
CA ALA A 62 5.60 -6.58 0.80
C ALA A 62 4.79 -7.85 1.08
N VAL A 63 4.46 -8.61 0.02
CA VAL A 63 3.75 -9.90 0.13
C VAL A 63 4.55 -10.91 0.97
N GLU A 64 5.86 -11.05 0.71
CA GLU A 64 6.75 -11.95 1.47
C GLU A 64 6.82 -11.59 2.97
N ARG A 65 6.53 -10.33 3.33
CA ARG A 65 6.45 -9.86 4.73
C ARG A 65 5.04 -9.96 5.34
N GLY A 66 4.06 -10.42 4.56
CA GLY A 66 2.67 -10.61 4.96
C GLY A 66 1.78 -9.37 4.79
N VAL A 67 2.14 -8.45 3.87
CA VAL A 67 1.32 -7.28 3.54
C VAL A 67 0.47 -7.57 2.30
N GLY A 68 -0.85 -7.51 2.46
CA GLY A 68 -1.81 -7.52 1.35
C GLY A 68 -2.20 -6.09 0.93
N TYR A 69 -2.57 -5.92 -0.33
CA TYR A 69 -3.04 -4.64 -0.86
C TYR A 69 -4.25 -4.85 -1.77
N VAL A 70 -5.30 -4.08 -1.51
CA VAL A 70 -6.49 -4.04 -2.35
C VAL A 70 -6.52 -2.67 -3.04
N PRO A 71 -6.38 -2.61 -4.38
CA PRO A 71 -6.32 -1.34 -5.10
C PRO A 71 -7.68 -0.64 -5.12
N ARG A 72 -7.67 0.67 -5.42
CA ARG A 72 -8.89 1.46 -5.63
C ARG A 72 -9.70 0.92 -6.81
N GLU A 73 -9.04 0.77 -7.96
CA GLU A 73 -9.64 0.27 -9.20
C GLU A 73 -9.63 -1.26 -9.25
N ARG A 74 -10.42 -1.89 -8.36
CA ARG A 74 -10.44 -3.35 -8.15
C ARG A 74 -10.75 -4.15 -9.41
N LYS A 75 -11.59 -3.61 -10.30
CA LYS A 75 -11.98 -4.28 -11.54
C LYS A 75 -10.86 -4.33 -12.59
N ILE A 76 -9.87 -3.45 -12.46
CA ILE A 76 -8.79 -3.29 -13.44
C ILE A 76 -7.47 -3.79 -12.85
N GLU A 77 -7.20 -3.47 -11.58
CA GLU A 77 -5.94 -3.77 -10.90
C GLU A 77 -6.04 -4.93 -9.89
N GLY A 78 -7.25 -5.32 -9.49
CA GLY A 78 -7.48 -6.25 -8.37
C GLY A 78 -7.99 -7.63 -8.77
N ILE A 79 -8.25 -7.88 -10.05
CA ILE A 79 -8.76 -9.14 -10.58
C ILE A 79 -8.11 -9.46 -11.92
N VAL A 80 -8.13 -10.73 -12.30
CA VAL A 80 -7.81 -11.15 -13.66
C VAL A 80 -9.09 -11.19 -14.46
N ALA A 81 -9.24 -10.24 -15.38
CA ALA A 81 -10.42 -10.12 -16.21
C ALA A 81 -10.59 -11.36 -17.10
N GLY A 82 -11.83 -11.86 -17.22
CA GLY A 82 -12.17 -13.05 -18.01
C GLY A 82 -12.11 -14.38 -17.25
N MET A 83 -11.52 -14.40 -16.05
CA MET A 83 -11.55 -15.56 -15.16
C MET A 83 -12.81 -15.53 -14.27
N ASN A 84 -13.29 -16.70 -13.87
CA ASN A 84 -14.37 -16.80 -12.90
C ASN A 84 -13.86 -16.56 -11.46
N VAL A 85 -14.78 -16.56 -10.49
CA VAL A 85 -14.44 -16.27 -9.09
C VAL A 85 -13.49 -17.31 -8.50
N TYR A 86 -13.72 -18.60 -8.76
CA TYR A 86 -12.88 -19.68 -8.24
C TYR A 86 -11.44 -19.51 -8.72
N GLU A 87 -11.26 -19.28 -10.02
CA GLU A 87 -9.94 -19.11 -10.61
C GLU A 87 -9.24 -17.82 -10.13
N ASN A 88 -9.99 -16.76 -9.80
CA ASN A 88 -9.41 -15.53 -9.23
C ASN A 88 -8.96 -15.69 -7.76
N MET A 89 -9.44 -16.73 -7.06
CA MET A 89 -9.16 -16.96 -5.64
C MET A 89 -7.98 -17.92 -5.41
N THR A 90 -7.52 -18.63 -6.44
CA THR A 90 -6.44 -19.63 -6.40
C THR A 90 -5.19 -19.16 -7.11
#